data_AF-A0A3D0HCJ9-F1
#
_entry.id   AF-A0A3D0HCJ9-F1
#
_cell.length_a   1.000
_cell.length_b   1.000
_cell.length_c   1.000
_cell.angle_alpha   90.00
_cell.angle_beta   90.00
_cell.angle_gamma   90.00
#
_symmetry.space_group_name_H-M   'P 1'
#
loop_
_entity.id
_entity.type
_entity.pdbx_description
1 polymer ?
#
loop_
_entity_poly.entity_id
_entity_poly.type
_entity_poly.pdbx_seq_one_letter_code
_entity_poly.pdbx_strand_id
1 'polypeptide(L)' 'GDRRKAMLGDIAVLTGATAITSDLGLTLEKATIEHLGTAKRVEVSKENTTIIDGA' A
#
# COMPACT_ATOMS: atom_id res chain seq x y z
N GLY A 1 -14.93 -0.67 2.87
CA GLY A 1 -15.32 -1.59 3.96
C GLY A 1 -14.11 -1.84 4.82
N ASP A 2 -14.29 -1.91 6.13
CA ASP A 2 -13.19 -1.74 7.11
C ASP A 2 -12.10 -2.80 7.00
N ARG A 3 -12.47 -4.05 6.65
CA ARG A 3 -11.49 -5.12 6.38
C ARG A 3 -10.51 -4.76 5.26
N ARG A 4 -10.98 -4.08 4.20
CA ARG A 4 -10.10 -3.63 3.10
C ARG A 4 -9.17 -2.50 3.56
N LYS A 5 -9.65 -1.60 4.43
CA LYS A 5 -8.82 -0.52 4.98
C LYS A 5 -7.72 -1.07 5.89
N ALA A 6 -8.05 -2.05 6.74
CA ALA A 6 -7.08 -2.73 7.58
C ALA A 6 -6.01 -3.43 6.74
N MET A 7 -6.39 -4.23 5.74
CA MET A 7 -5.43 -4.89 4.85
C MET A 7 -4.54 -3.90 4.08
N LEU A 8 -5.07 -2.77 3.62
CA LEU A 8 -4.28 -1.73 2.97
C LEU A 8 -3.30 -1.06 3.95
N GLY A 9 -3.71 -0.89 5.22
CA GLY A 9 -2.83 -0.44 6.29
C GLY A 9 -1.68 -1.41 6.54
N ASP A 10 -1.97 -2.71 6.62
CA ASP A 10 -0.94 -3.74 6.82
C ASP A 10 0.07 -3.76 5.65
N ILE A 11 -0.40 -3.66 4.40
CA ILE A 11 0.47 -3.59 3.21
C ILE A 11 1.30 -2.30 3.22
N ALA A 12 0.70 -1.18 3.63
CA ALA A 12 1.40 0.09 3.72
C ALA A 12 2.53 0.03 4.75
N VAL A 13 2.28 -0.53 5.94
CA VAL A 13 3.29 -0.76 6.97
C VAL A 13 4.38 -1.71 6.46
N LEU A 14 4.02 -2.82 5.82
CA LEU A 14 4.98 -3.80 5.28
C LEU A 14 5.92 -3.21 4.23
N THR A 15 5.45 -2.25 3.44
CA THR A 15 6.21 -1.66 2.31
C THR A 15 6.79 -0.28 2.62
N GLY A 16 6.56 0.25 3.83
CA GLY A 16 6.89 1.63 4.19
C GLY A 16 6.06 2.69 3.43
N ALA A 17 4.94 2.30 2.82
CA ALA A 17 4.04 3.21 2.11
C ALA A 17 3.12 3.96 3.07
N THR A 18 2.46 4.99 2.54
CA THR A 18 1.31 5.64 3.20
C THR A 18 0.01 5.23 2.50
N ALA A 19 -0.93 4.64 3.23
CA ALA A 19 -2.24 4.32 2.70
C ALA A 19 -3.07 5.59 2.43
N ILE A 20 -3.23 5.96 1.16
CA ILE A 20 -4.03 7.12 0.76
C ILE A 20 -5.51 6.76 0.87
N THR A 21 -6.17 7.36 1.86
CA THR A 21 -7.60 7.17 2.10
C THR A 21 -8.30 8.52 2.28
N SER A 22 -9.53 8.62 1.79
CA SER A 22 -10.36 9.82 1.90
C SER A 22 -10.65 10.21 3.35
N ASP A 23 -10.62 9.26 4.27
CA ASP A 23 -10.94 9.47 5.69
C ASP A 23 -9.84 10.24 6.43
N LEU A 24 -8.60 10.14 5.93
CA LEU A 24 -7.42 10.83 6.48
C LEU A 24 -7.18 12.18 5.79
N GLY A 25 -8.08 12.63 4.90
CA GLY A 25 -7.94 13.86 4.14
C GLY A 25 -6.82 13.84 3.10
N LEU A 26 -6.21 12.67 2.86
CA LEU A 26 -5.20 12.45 1.83
C LEU A 26 -5.89 12.20 0.49
N THR A 27 -5.54 12.99 -0.52
CA THR A 27 -6.03 12.82 -1.89
C THR A 27 -4.92 12.31 -2.79
N LEU A 28 -5.30 11.53 -3.82
CA LEU A 28 -4.34 11.00 -4.79
C LEU A 28 -3.58 12.11 -5.52
N GLU A 29 -4.22 13.26 -5.70
CA GLU A 29 -3.64 14.46 -6.33
C GLU A 29 -2.45 15.04 -5.55
N LYS A 30 -2.43 14.84 -4.23
CA LYS A 30 -1.35 15.31 -3.33
C LYS A 30 -0.35 14.21 -3.00
N ALA A 31 -0.45 13.06 -3.65
CA ALA A 31 0.47 11.95 -3.43
C ALA A 31 1.89 12.35 -3.89
N THR A 32 2.88 12.16 -3.02
CA THR A 32 4.29 12.34 -3.33
C THR A 32 4.98 10.98 -3.43
N ILE A 33 6.20 10.97 -3.96
CA ILE A 33 7.03 9.75 -4.01
C ILE A 33 7.28 9.18 -2.62
N GLU A 34 7.33 10.03 -1.59
CA GLU A 34 7.50 9.62 -0.19
C GLU A 34 6.32 8.80 0.35
N HIS A 35 5.14 8.90 -0.28
CA HIS A 35 3.99 8.07 0.09
C HIS A 35 4.03 6.68 -0.55
N LEU A 36 4.90 6.45 -1.55
CA LEU A 36 5.02 5.18 -2.23
C LEU A 36 5.88 4.22 -1.40
N GLY A 37 5.40 2.98 -1.25
CA GLY A 37 6.17 1.91 -0.64
C GLY A 37 7.21 1.33 -1.58
N THR A 38 8.15 0.59 -1.00
CA THR A 38 9.15 -0.16 -1.74
C THR A 38 9.11 -1.63 -1.34
N ALA A 39 9.40 -2.48 -2.31
CA ALA A 39 9.59 -3.91 -2.11
C ALA A 39 10.65 -4.39 -3.08
N LYS A 40 11.43 -5.39 -2.67
CA LYS A 40 12.49 -5.97 -3.50
C LYS A 40 11.92 -6.70 -4.72
N ARG A 41 10.77 -7.36 -4.55
CA ARG A 41 10.09 -8.08 -5.63
C ARG A 41 8.59 -8.14 -5.38
N VAL A 42 7.83 -7.93 -6.45
CA VAL A 42 6.37 -8.08 -6.45
C VAL A 42 6.00 -9.07 -7.55
N GLU A 43 5.26 -10.12 -7.18
CA GLU A 43 4.76 -11.12 -8.11
C GLU A 43 3.24 -11.05 -8.18
N VAL A 44 2.70 -10.94 -9.40
CA VAL A 44 1.27 -10.87 -9.65
C VAL A 44 0.87 -12.03 -10.55
N SER A 45 -0.08 -12.82 -10.10
CA SER A 45 -0.68 -13.94 -10.82
C SER A 45 -2.17 -13.72 -11.04
N LYS A 46 -2.84 -14.62 -11.76
CA LYS A 46 -4.29 -14.50 -12.05
C LYS A 46 -5.15 -14.40 -10.79
N GLU A 47 -4.73 -15.04 -9.70
CA GLU A 47 -5.52 -15.18 -8.48
C GLU A 47 -4.91 -14.47 -7.27
N ASN A 48 -3.59 -14.28 -7.26
CA ASN A 48 -2.85 -13.81 -6.09
C ASN A 48 -1.78 -12.77 -6.43
N THR A 49 -1.52 -11.88 -5.47
CA THR A 49 -0.39 -10.95 -5.47
C THR A 49 0.48 -11.23 -4.26
N THR A 50 1.79 -11.31 -4.47
CA THR A 50 2.79 -11.58 -3.42
C THR A 50 3.83 -10.46 -3.41
N ILE A 51 4.07 -9.90 -2.23
CA ILE A 51 5.06 -8.84 -1.99
C ILE A 51 6.20 -9.47 -1.18
N ILE A 52 7.42 -9.41 -1.68
CA ILE A 52 8.61 -10.06 -1.10
C ILE A 52 9.61 -8.97 -0.70
N ASP A 53 10.10 -9.06 0.54
CA ASP A 53 11.00 -8.10 1.19
C ASP A 53 10.51 -6.65 1.01
N GLY A 54 9.38 -6.33 1.66
CA GLY A 54 8.93 -4.94 1.81
C GLY A 54 9.87 -4.20 2.78
N ALA A 55 10.23 -2.96 2.41
CA ALA A 55 11.15 -2.00 3.06
C ALA A 55 12.04 -2.49 4.22
#